data_AF-A0A2A2D0Y0-F1
#
_entry.id   AF-A0A2A2D0Y0-F1
#
_cell.length_a   1.000
_cell.length_b   1.000
_cell.length_c   1.000
_cell.angle_alpha   90.00
_cell.angle_beta   90.00
_cell.angle_gamma   90.00
#
_symmetry.space_group_name_H-M   'P 1'
#
loop_
_entity.id
_entity.type
_entity.pdbx_description
1 polymer ?
#
loop_
_entity_poly.entity_id
_entity_poly.type
_entity_poly.pdbx_seq_one_letter_code
_entity_poly.pdbx_strand_id
1 'polypeptide(L)'
;MTCQWCTGSGFVQRSLLHVPGPDPFGGGGESAVRAGQCRHCRGSGVYDSELDPTLEHWRRRPEREPRAGAEADRGDAPEDDSD
;
A
#
# COMPACT_ATOMS: atom_id res chain seq x y z
N MET A 1 12.45 10.44 10.49
CA MET A 1 11.71 10.96 11.66
C MET A 1 10.67 9.95 12.09
N THR A 2 10.61 9.64 13.38
CA THR A 2 9.66 8.68 13.96
C THR A 2 8.35 9.39 14.29
N CYS A 3 7.22 8.74 13.99
CA CYS A 3 5.90 9.21 14.36
C CYS A 3 5.70 9.09 15.86
N GLN A 4 5.38 10.18 16.52
CA GLN A 4 5.15 10.22 17.97
C GLN A 4 3.82 9.59 18.42
N TRP A 5 2.92 9.25 17.49
CA TRP A 5 1.67 8.56 17.83
C TRP A 5 1.73 7.05 17.67
N CYS A 6 2.16 6.54 16.51
CA CYS A 6 2.20 5.11 16.23
C CYS A 6 3.61 4.50 16.27
N THR A 7 4.62 5.27 16.69
CA THR A 7 6.05 4.92 16.68
C THR A 7 6.62 4.48 15.31
N GLY A 8 5.82 4.55 14.24
CA GLY A 8 6.22 4.19 12.87
C GLY A 8 7.08 5.23 12.15
N SER A 9 7.75 4.82 11.08
CA SER A 9 8.70 5.61 10.30
C SER A 9 8.03 6.36 9.13
N GLY A 10 7.23 7.38 9.41
CA GLY A 10 6.51 8.07 8.32
C GLY A 10 6.15 9.52 8.59
N PHE A 11 6.72 10.14 9.62
CA PHE A 11 6.42 11.51 9.99
C PHE A 11 7.21 12.49 9.10
N VAL A 12 6.50 13.45 8.48
CA VAL A 12 7.09 14.44 7.59
C VAL A 12 6.62 15.82 8.02
N GLN A 13 7.53 16.70 8.40
CA GLN A 13 7.20 18.11 8.64
C GLN A 13 7.01 18.81 7.29
N ARG A 14 5.93 19.58 7.13
CA ARG A 14 5.66 20.36 5.92
C ARG A 14 5.64 21.85 6.26
N SER A 15 6.40 22.64 5.52
CA SER A 15 6.28 24.09 5.52
C SER A 15 5.34 24.49 4.40
N LEU A 16 4.29 25.24 4.74
CA LEU A 16 3.33 25.79 3.78
C LEU A 16 3.44 27.30 3.82
N LEU A 17 3.44 27.94 2.66
CA LEU A 17 3.31 29.38 2.54
C LEU A 17 1.87 29.71 2.16
N HIS A 18 1.18 30.44 3.01
CA HIS A 18 -0.14 30.97 2.70
C HIS A 18 0.01 32.40 2.16
N VAL A 19 -0.40 32.62 0.92
CA VAL A 19 -0.46 33.95 0.31
C VAL A 19 -1.93 34.28 0.08
N PRO A 20 -2.49 35.31 0.75
CA PRO A 20 -3.87 35.72 0.54
C PRO A 20 -4.07 36.29 -0.87
N GLY A 21 -5.21 35.98 -1.49
CA GLY A 21 -5.60 36.51 -2.80
C GLY A 21 -5.36 35.56 -3.97
N PRO A 22 -5.63 36.01 -5.20
CA PRO A 22 -5.62 35.16 -6.39
C PRO A 22 -4.21 34.93 -6.96
N ASP A 23 -3.25 35.79 -6.64
CA ASP A 23 -1.87 35.68 -7.08
C ASP A 23 -1.01 35.07 -5.97
N PRO A 24 -0.57 33.81 -6.10
CA PRO A 24 0.25 33.15 -5.08
C PRO A 24 1.68 33.71 -4.97
N PHE A 25 2.11 34.61 -5.86
CA PHE A 25 3.44 35.23 -5.85
C PHE A 25 3.41 36.74 -5.58
N GLY A 26 2.23 37.37 -5.61
CA GLY A 26 2.09 38.83 -5.61
C GLY A 26 1.99 39.50 -4.23
N GLY A 27 1.92 38.72 -3.16
CA GLY A 27 1.67 39.22 -1.80
C GLY A 27 2.69 38.75 -0.76
N GLY A 28 2.71 39.42 0.39
CA GLY A 28 3.40 38.91 1.57
C GLY A 28 2.75 37.61 2.03
N GLY A 29 3.55 36.55 2.12
CA GLY A 29 3.08 35.23 2.54
C GLY A 29 3.33 34.97 4.03
N GLU A 30 2.39 34.30 4.68
CA GLU A 30 2.56 33.77 6.02
C GLU A 30 3.02 32.32 5.96
N SER A 31 4.19 32.02 6.53
CA SER A 31 4.69 30.65 6.59
C SER A 31 4.11 29.93 7.80
N ALA A 32 3.46 28.80 7.57
CA ALA A 32 3.01 27.89 8.61
C ALA A 32 3.75 26.56 8.49
N VAL A 33 4.45 26.18 9.56
CA VAL A 33 5.03 24.85 9.69
C VAL A 33 4.00 23.95 10.35
N ARG A 34 3.57 22.91 9.64
CA ARG A 34 2.65 21.90 10.17
C ARG A 34 3.36 20.56 10.28
N ALA A 35 3.14 19.88 11.39
CA ALA A 35 3.39 18.45 11.49
C ALA A 35 2.55 17.75 10.43
N GLY A 36 3.19 17.18 9.40
CA GLY A 36 2.48 16.41 8.39
C GLY A 36 2.03 15.07 8.98
N GLN A 37 0.94 14.55 8.44
CA GLN A 37 0.37 13.28 8.87
C GLN A 37 1.35 12.14 8.59
N CYS A 38 1.52 11.24 9.57
CA CYS A 38 2.31 10.03 9.39
C CYS A 38 1.70 9.16 8.30
N ARG A 39 2.53 8.66 7.37
CA ARG A 39 2.06 7.79 6.29
C ARG A 39 1.46 6.47 6.78
N HIS A 40 1.80 6.01 7.99
CA HIS A 40 1.33 4.73 8.55
C HIS A 40 0.07 4.84 9.41
N CYS A 41 -0.24 6.00 9.99
CA CYS A 41 -1.43 6.14 10.88
C CYS A 41 -2.32 7.33 10.56
N ARG A 42 -1.90 8.24 9.67
CA ARG A 42 -2.60 9.49 9.33
C ARG A 42 -3.03 10.35 10.55
N GLY A 43 -2.41 10.15 11.71
CA GLY A 43 -2.73 10.86 12.95
C GLY A 43 -3.73 10.14 13.86
N SER A 44 -4.19 8.93 13.54
CA SER A 44 -5.05 8.12 14.44
C SER A 44 -4.29 7.61 15.67
N GLY A 45 -2.96 7.49 15.57
CA GLY A 45 -2.10 6.87 16.57
C GLY A 45 -2.13 5.35 16.59
N VAL A 46 -2.94 4.73 15.75
CA VAL A 46 -2.94 3.28 15.52
C VAL A 46 -2.20 3.01 14.21
N TYR A 47 -1.23 2.10 14.23
CA TYR A 47 -0.55 1.68 13.01
C TYR A 47 -1.54 0.96 12.08
N ASP A 48 -1.57 1.38 10.82
CA ASP A 48 -2.39 0.78 9.77
C ASP A 48 -1.46 0.19 8.71
N SER A 49 -1.41 -1.14 8.65
CA SER A 49 -0.59 -1.87 7.67
C SER A 49 -1.05 -1.59 6.24
N GLU A 50 -2.32 -1.25 6.02
CA GLU A 50 -2.81 -0.90 4.70
C GLU A 50 -2.19 0.40 4.17
N LEU A 51 -1.72 1.27 5.05
CA LEU A 51 -1.09 2.53 4.70
C LEU A 51 0.44 2.46 4.62
N ASP A 52 1.03 1.32 5.00
CA ASP A 52 2.48 1.16 5.02
C ASP A 52 3.08 0.98 3.62
N PRO A 53 3.84 1.98 3.10
CA PRO A 53 4.43 1.90 1.76
C PRO A 53 5.53 0.83 1.67
N THR A 54 6.15 0.43 2.79
CA THR A 54 7.18 -0.61 2.79
C THR A 54 6.61 -1.98 2.47
N LEU A 55 5.30 -2.19 2.69
CA LEU A 55 4.60 -3.44 2.42
C LEU A 55 4.05 -3.53 0.99
N GLU A 56 4.21 -2.50 0.14
CA GLU A 56 3.67 -2.50 -1.24
C GLU A 56 4.12 -3.72 -2.06
N HIS A 57 5.37 -4.17 -1.88
CA HIS A 57 5.90 -5.31 -2.62
C HIS A 57 5.23 -6.65 -2.27
N TRP A 58 4.73 -6.82 -1.04
CA TRP A 58 3.98 -8.00 -0.62
C TRP A 58 2.56 -8.00 -1.17
N ARG A 59 1.93 -6.82 -1.31
CA ARG A 59 0.58 -6.67 -1.85
C ARG A 59 0.50 -7.00 -3.34
N ARG A 60 1.59 -6.81 -4.07
CA ARG A 60 1.64 -7.05 -5.52
C ARG A 60 1.96 -8.49 -5.91
N ARG A 61 2.06 -9.46 -4.98
CA ARG A 61 2.15 -10.87 -5.39
C ARG A 61 0.85 -11.23 -6.10
N PRO A 62 0.89 -11.55 -7.41
CA PRO A 62 -0.31 -11.98 -8.10
C PRO A 62 -0.74 -13.32 -7.51
N GLU A 63 -2.03 -13.48 -7.31
CA GLU A 63 -2.71 -14.76 -7.12
C GLU A 63 -2.44 -15.65 -8.34
N ARG A 64 -1.27 -16.28 -8.40
CA ARG A 64 -0.97 -17.33 -9.36
C ARG A 64 -0.16 -18.41 -8.70
N GLU A 65 -0.89 -19.33 -8.09
CA GLU A 65 -0.53 -20.73 -8.18
C GLU A 65 -1.81 -21.49 -8.55
N PRO A 66 -2.06 -21.80 -9.84
CA PRO A 66 -3.03 -22.83 -10.14
C PRO A 66 -2.49 -24.11 -9.51
N ARG A 67 -3.26 -24.72 -8.61
CA ARG A 67 -2.94 -26.04 -8.07
C ARG A 67 -2.91 -27.02 -9.24
N ALA A 68 -1.72 -27.31 -9.76
CA ALA A 68 -1.51 -28.40 -10.70
C ALA A 68 -1.65 -29.71 -9.91
N GLY A 69 -2.89 -30.21 -9.85
CA GLY A 69 -3.22 -31.38 -9.06
C GLY A 69 -4.70 -31.74 -9.17
N ALA A 70 -5.19 -31.85 -10.41
CA ALA A 70 -6.46 -32.52 -10.69
C ALA A 70 -6.16 -33.75 -11.56
N GLU A 71 -5.88 -34.84 -10.85
CA GLU A 71 -6.36 -36.20 -11.13
C GLU A 71 -5.99 -36.88 -12.46
N ALA A 72 -4.93 -37.69 -12.35
CA ALA A 72 -4.77 -39.05 -12.86
C ALA A 72 -5.79 -39.55 -13.90
N ASP A 73 -5.37 -39.50 -15.16
CA ASP A 73 -5.81 -40.39 -16.23
C ASP A 73 -5.56 -41.86 -15.81
N ARG A 74 -6.60 -42.52 -15.30
CA ARG A 74 -6.61 -43.96 -15.00
C ARG A 74 -7.49 -44.67 -16.03
N GLY A 75 -6.82 -45.15 -17.07
CA GLY A 75 -6.99 -46.46 -17.71
C GLY A 75 -8.40 -46.90 -18.13
N ASP A 76 -8.61 -46.93 -19.44
CA ASP A 76 -9.55 -47.86 -20.07
C ASP A 76 -8.74 -48.88 -20.90
N ALA A 77 -8.95 -50.16 -20.61
CA ALA A 77 -8.23 -51.29 -21.19
C ALA A 77 -8.79 -51.63 -22.59
N PRO A 78 -8.01 -52.27 -23.49
CA PRO A 78 -8.55 -52.75 -24.76
C PRO A 78 -9.45 -53.97 -24.52
N GLU A 79 -10.70 -53.91 -24.99
CA GLU A 79 -11.58 -55.07 -25.08
C GLU A 79 -11.14 -55.95 -26.27
N ASP A 80 -10.97 -57.24 -25.97
CA ASP A 80 -10.56 -58.33 -26.85
C ASP A 80 -11.77 -58.76 -27.69
N ASP A 81 -11.73 -58.50 -29.00
CA ASP A 81 -12.78 -58.91 -29.95
C ASP A 81 -12.35 -60.23 -30.61
N SER A 82 -12.84 -61.34 -30.03
CA SER A 82 -12.72 -62.69 -30.59
C SER A 82 -14.13 -63.25 -30.83
N ASP A 83 -14.63 -63.18 -32.07
CA ASP A 83 -15.49 -64.22 -32.70
C ASP A 83 -15.39 -64.16 -34.24
#